data_AF-A0A7Y3L8Q9-F1
#
_entry.id   AF-A0A7Y3L8Q9-F1
#
_cell.length_a   1.000
_cell.length_b   1.000
_cell.length_c   1.000
_cell.angle_alpha   90.00
_cell.angle_beta   90.00
_cell.angle_gamma   90.00
#
_symmetry.space_group_name_H-M   'P 1'
#
loop_
_entity.id
_entity.type
_entity.pdbx_description
1 polymer ?
#
loop_
_entity_poly.entity_id
_entity_poly.type
_entity_poly.pdbx_seq_one_letter_code
_entity_poly.pdbx_strand_id
1 'polypeptide(L)'
;RETEIAINAAIKDDVVCVEMEAAALYAYAAAKSRDIVCLAHITNTMALTEYEFEKGEGNGAHSALEIAEAIATALTRPTLA
;
A
#
# COMPACT_ATOMS: atom_id res chain seq x y z
N ARG A 1 8.07 -14.66 -8.00
CA ARG A 1 7.79 -14.03 -9.31
C ARG A 1 6.33 -14.27 -9.61
N GLU A 2 5.58 -13.23 -9.98
CA GLU A 2 4.16 -13.40 -10.32
C GLU A 2 4.00 -14.08 -11.69
N THR A 3 2.85 -14.72 -11.91
CA THR A 3 2.47 -15.37 -13.16
C THR A 3 1.96 -14.37 -14.20
N GLU A 4 2.20 -14.64 -15.48
CA GLU A 4 1.67 -13.82 -16.57
C GLU A 4 0.13 -13.72 -16.55
N ILE A 5 -0.54 -14.79 -16.11
CA ILE A 5 -2.01 -14.81 -15.97
C ILE A 5 -2.47 -13.77 -14.95
N ALA A 6 -1.83 -13.71 -13.78
CA ALA A 6 -2.18 -12.74 -12.75
C ALA A 6 -1.85 -11.31 -13.16
N ILE A 7 -0.70 -11.09 -13.83
CA ILE A 7 -0.32 -9.77 -14.35
C ILE A 7 -1.35 -9.28 -15.39
N ASN A 8 -1.73 -10.13 -16.35
CA ASN A 8 -2.72 -9.76 -17.36
C ASN A 8 -4.11 -9.50 -16.77
N ALA A 9 -4.49 -10.24 -15.72
CA ALA A 9 -5.72 -9.99 -14.99
C ALA A 9 -5.70 -8.61 -14.31
N ALA A 10 -4.60 -8.27 -13.60
CA ALA A 10 -4.44 -6.97 -12.97
C ALA A 10 -4.48 -5.81 -13.98
N ILE A 11 -3.81 -5.95 -15.13
CA ILE A 11 -3.85 -4.94 -16.22
C ILE A 11 -5.27 -4.78 -16.77
N LYS A 12 -5.98 -5.88 -17.00
CA LYS A 12 -7.36 -5.85 -17.51
C LYS A 12 -8.31 -5.13 -16.54
N ASP A 13 -8.07 -5.27 -15.25
CA ASP A 13 -8.87 -4.67 -14.18
C ASP A 13 -8.41 -3.23 -13.84
N ASP A 14 -7.49 -2.65 -14.62
CA ASP A 14 -6.91 -1.31 -14.42
C ASP A 14 -6.29 -1.12 -13.02
N VAL A 15 -5.68 -2.20 -12.50
CA VAL A 15 -5.05 -2.23 -11.18
C VAL A 15 -3.70 -1.52 -11.22
N VAL A 16 -3.53 -0.52 -10.35
CA VAL A 16 -2.29 0.26 -10.24
C VAL A 16 -1.24 -0.37 -9.31
N CYS A 17 -1.64 -1.26 -8.40
CA CYS A 17 -0.77 -1.91 -7.41
C CYS A 17 -1.37 -3.23 -6.93
N VAL A 18 -0.53 -4.23 -6.67
CA VAL A 18 -0.91 -5.51 -6.08
C VAL A 18 -0.21 -5.70 -4.74
N GLU A 19 -0.96 -6.19 -3.75
CA GLU A 19 -0.53 -6.44 -2.37
C GLU A 19 -1.38 -7.58 -1.77
N MET A 20 -1.09 -8.07 -0.55
CA MET A 20 -1.66 -9.32 -0.03
C MET A 20 -2.55 -9.14 1.22
N GLU A 21 -2.65 -7.95 1.81
CA GLU A 21 -3.21 -7.68 3.13
C GLU A 21 -4.36 -6.64 3.13
N ALA A 22 -4.36 -5.63 2.28
CA ALA A 22 -5.28 -4.48 2.34
C ALA A 22 -6.72 -4.90 2.03
N ALA A 23 -6.95 -5.88 1.16
CA ALA A 23 -8.29 -6.44 0.93
C ALA A 23 -8.93 -6.95 2.24
N ALA A 24 -8.16 -7.61 3.11
CA ALA A 24 -8.64 -8.08 4.41
C ALA A 24 -8.89 -6.90 5.38
N LEU A 25 -8.05 -5.87 5.35
CA LEU A 25 -8.25 -4.66 6.16
C LEU A 25 -9.51 -3.90 5.75
N TYR A 26 -9.81 -3.77 4.46
CA TYR A 26 -11.06 -3.15 4.00
C TYR A 26 -12.29 -3.99 4.30
N ALA A 27 -12.20 -5.32 4.24
CA ALA A 27 -13.27 -6.19 4.72
C ALA A 27 -13.55 -5.99 6.21
N TYR A 28 -12.49 -5.86 7.03
CA TYR A 28 -12.62 -5.50 8.45
C TYR A 28 -13.25 -4.11 8.64
N ALA A 29 -12.81 -3.10 7.88
CA ALA A 29 -13.36 -1.75 7.92
C ALA A 29 -14.88 -1.75 7.68
N ALA A 30 -15.32 -2.45 6.64
CA ALA A 30 -16.72 -2.62 6.31
C ALA A 30 -17.50 -3.37 7.41
N ALA A 31 -16.93 -4.45 7.95
CA ALA A 31 -17.59 -5.26 8.98
C ALA A 31 -17.68 -4.56 10.36
N LYS A 32 -16.79 -3.62 10.65
CA LYS A 32 -16.71 -2.93 11.95
C LYS A 32 -17.06 -1.45 11.90
N SER A 33 -17.48 -0.94 10.74
CA SER A 33 -17.75 0.48 10.50
C SER A 33 -16.58 1.36 10.99
N ARG A 34 -15.37 1.04 10.52
CA ARG A 34 -14.15 1.77 10.87
C ARG A 34 -13.59 2.49 9.65
N ASP A 35 -13.09 3.70 9.86
CA ASP A 35 -12.35 4.43 8.83
C ASP A 35 -10.93 3.87 8.73
N ILE A 36 -10.57 3.35 7.56
CA ILE A 36 -9.24 2.79 7.28
C ILE A 36 -8.70 3.40 5.99
N VAL A 37 -7.43 3.82 6.05
CA VAL A 37 -6.63 4.21 4.89
C VAL A 37 -5.40 3.31 4.84
N CYS A 38 -5.16 2.69 3.68
CA CYS A 38 -3.96 1.90 3.42
C CYS A 38 -2.99 2.71 2.57
N LEU A 39 -1.71 2.72 2.96
CA LEU A 39 -0.62 3.38 2.23
C LEU A 39 0.28 2.30 1.64
N ALA A 40 0.40 2.27 0.31
CA ALA A 40 1.22 1.29 -0.39
C ALA A 40 2.53 1.93 -0.85
N HIS A 41 3.65 1.43 -0.34
CA HIS A 41 4.98 1.72 -0.89
C HIS A 41 5.27 0.72 -2.02
N ILE A 42 5.37 1.20 -3.25
CA ILE A 42 5.66 0.36 -4.41
C ILE A 42 7.12 -0.06 -4.36
N THR A 43 7.36 -1.36 -4.13
CA THR A 43 8.72 -1.87 -3.92
C THR A 43 9.29 -2.62 -5.11
N ASN A 44 8.45 -2.98 -6.09
CA ASN A 44 8.84 -3.75 -7.28
C ASN A 44 7.79 -3.61 -8.38
N THR A 45 8.08 -4.17 -9.56
CA THR A 45 7.15 -4.31 -10.69
C THR A 45 6.78 -5.78 -10.89
N MET A 46 6.30 -6.42 -9.82
CA MET A 46 5.85 -7.83 -9.79
C MET A 46 6.93 -8.86 -10.15
N ALA A 47 8.21 -8.53 -9.93
CA ALA A 47 9.38 -9.30 -10.30
C ALA A 47 9.48 -9.57 -11.81
N LEU A 48 9.09 -8.57 -12.62
CA LEU A 48 9.28 -8.62 -14.07
C LEU A 48 10.77 -8.59 -14.43
N THR A 49 11.60 -7.88 -13.65
CA THR A 49 13.06 -7.80 -13.82
C THR A 49 13.83 -8.57 -12.72
N GLU A 50 15.10 -8.90 -12.97
CA GLU A 50 15.90 -9.82 -12.13
C GLU A 50 16.31 -9.25 -10.75
N TYR A 51 16.29 -7.93 -10.57
CA TYR A 51 16.83 -7.26 -9.37
C TYR A 51 15.76 -6.62 -8.46
N GLU A 52 14.49 -6.97 -8.59
CA GLU A 52 13.40 -6.25 -7.91
C GLU A 52 13.16 -6.60 -6.44
N PHE A 53 13.94 -7.52 -5.88
CA PHE A 53 13.86 -7.84 -4.45
C PHE A 53 14.87 -7.07 -3.61
N GLU A 54 15.76 -6.28 -4.24
CA GLU A 54 16.60 -5.34 -3.51
C GLU A 54 15.72 -4.22 -2.95
N LYS A 55 15.52 -4.25 -1.65
CA LYS A 55 14.82 -3.20 -0.94
C LYS A 55 15.88 -2.43 -0.18
N GLY A 56 16.22 -1.24 -0.69
CA GLY A 56 17.30 -0.39 -0.17
C GLY A 56 17.21 -0.13 1.34
N GLU A 57 18.13 0.67 1.88
CA GLU A 57 18.25 0.85 3.33
C GLU A 57 16.92 1.12 4.06
N GLY A 58 16.58 0.25 5.02
CA GLY A 58 15.33 0.33 5.79
C GLY A 58 14.06 -0.04 5.03
N ASN A 59 14.13 -0.48 3.76
CA ASN A 59 12.99 -0.95 2.97
C ASN A 59 11.78 0.02 2.99
N GLY A 60 12.06 1.32 2.90
CA GLY A 60 11.05 2.37 2.94
C GLY A 60 10.34 2.57 4.29
N ALA A 61 10.78 1.91 5.37
CA ALA A 61 10.19 2.07 6.69
C ALA A 61 10.24 3.51 7.19
N HIS A 62 11.34 4.22 6.96
CA HIS A 62 11.48 5.63 7.34
C HIS A 62 10.43 6.50 6.65
N SER A 63 10.30 6.41 5.33
CA SER A 63 9.29 7.14 4.57
C SER A 63 7.86 6.76 4.99
N ALA A 64 7.60 5.48 5.27
CA ALA A 64 6.29 5.04 5.76
C ALA A 64 5.94 5.68 7.12
N LEU A 65 6.91 5.75 8.03
CA LEU A 65 6.74 6.39 9.34
C LEU A 65 6.53 7.91 9.20
N GLU A 66 7.29 8.59 8.35
CA GLU A 66 7.12 10.02 8.08
C GLU A 66 5.72 10.34 7.53
N ILE A 67 5.22 9.55 6.57
CA ILE A 67 3.86 9.73 6.04
C ILE A 67 2.81 9.44 7.11
N ALA A 68 3.00 8.38 7.91
CA ALA A 68 2.07 8.05 8.99
C ALA A 68 2.00 9.16 10.05
N GLU A 69 3.15 9.74 10.43
CA GLU A 69 3.23 10.88 11.34
C GLU A 69 2.52 12.11 10.75
N ALA A 70 2.75 12.42 9.48
CA ALA A 70 2.12 13.56 8.81
C ALA A 70 0.59 13.43 8.80
N ILE A 71 0.07 12.23 8.49
CA ILE A 71 -1.37 11.95 8.50
C ILE A 71 -1.93 12.05 9.92
N ALA A 72 -1.29 11.42 10.91
CA ALA A 72 -1.74 11.49 12.30
C ALA A 72 -1.78 12.94 12.82
N THR A 73 -0.77 13.74 12.47
CA THR A 73 -0.72 15.16 12.80
C THR A 73 -1.84 15.95 12.13
N ALA A 74 -2.09 15.71 10.84
CA ALA A 74 -3.16 16.38 10.10
C ALA A 74 -4.55 16.06 10.67
N LEU A 75 -4.79 14.81 11.08
CA LEU A 75 -6.07 14.36 11.64
C LEU A 75 -6.31 14.82 13.08
N THR A 76 -5.25 15.06 13.85
CA THR A 76 -5.35 15.45 15.28
C THR A 76 -5.22 16.95 15.51
N ARG A 77 -4.83 17.73 14.49
CA ARG A 77 -4.86 19.19 14.58
C ARG A 77 -6.31 19.66 14.82
N PRO A 78 -6.55 20.51 15.83
CA PRO A 78 -7.84 21.17 15.98
C PRO A 78 -8.13 21.94 14.71
N THR A 79 -9.30 21.72 14.11
CA THR A 79 -9.82 22.61 13.09
C THR A 79 -10.04 23.96 13.78
N LEU A 80 -9.26 24.97 13.42
CA LEU A 80 -9.51 26.34 13.87
C LEU A 80 -10.90 26.72 13.33
N ALA A 81 -11.88 26.79 14.23
CA ALA A 81 -13.21 27.33 13.98
C ALA A 81 -13.15 28.84 13.79
#